data_AF-A0A927FAQ9-F1
#
_entry.id   AF-A0A927FAQ9-F1
#
_cell.length_a   1.000
_cell.length_b   1.000
_cell.length_c   1.000
_cell.angle_alpha   90.00
_cell.angle_beta   90.00
_cell.angle_gamma   90.00
#
_symmetry.space_group_name_H-M   'P 1'
#
loop_
_entity.id
_entity.type
_entity.pdbx_description
1 polymer ?
#
loop_
_entity_poly.entity_id
_entity_poly.type
_entity_poly.pdbx_seq_one_letter_code
_entity_poly.pdbx_strand_id
1 'polypeptide(L)'
;MSQPAKFRLNLSALIAAAGIGLGAFGAHGLKSQLAANDSVSAWETAVLYHLVHAVALFALALHADKLAGKWAYRLWAVGILLFSGSLYALALTKWSLLGPITPLGGVAFIAGWITLIFESRK
;
A
#
# COMPACT_ATOMS: atom_id res chain seq x y z
N MET A 1 14.57 -2.93 -20.29
CA MET A 1 14.25 -3.21 -18.87
C MET A 1 14.72 -4.61 -18.50
N SER A 2 15.43 -4.75 -17.38
CA SER A 2 15.87 -6.06 -16.86
C SER A 2 14.68 -6.92 -16.42
N GLN A 3 14.84 -8.25 -16.35
CA GLN A 3 13.77 -9.14 -15.86
C GLN A 3 13.26 -8.74 -14.45
N PRO A 4 14.13 -8.40 -13.48
CA PRO A 4 13.69 -7.91 -12.18
C PRO A 4 12.88 -6.61 -12.25
N ALA A 5 13.16 -5.72 -13.21
CA ALA A 5 12.40 -4.48 -13.39
C ALA A 5 11.00 -4.76 -13.95
N LYS A 6 10.86 -5.68 -14.93
CA LYS A 6 9.56 -6.08 -15.48
C LYS A 6 8.65 -6.67 -14.39
N PHE A 7 9.21 -7.50 -13.52
CA PHE A 7 8.49 -8.06 -12.38
C PHE A 7 7.95 -6.96 -11.45
N ARG A 8 8.79 -5.99 -11.04
CA ARG A 8 8.35 -4.87 -10.20
C ARG A 8 7.25 -4.05 -10.86
N LEU A 9 7.35 -3.79 -12.16
CA LEU A 9 6.34 -3.03 -12.89
C LEU A 9 4.99 -3.77 -12.90
N ASN A 10 4.99 -5.06 -13.26
CA ASN A 10 3.77 -5.88 -13.29
C ASN A 10 3.14 -5.99 -11.90
N LEU A 11 3.95 -6.21 -10.87
CA LEU A 11 3.47 -6.28 -9.49
C LEU A 11 2.85 -4.95 -9.04
N SER A 12 3.48 -3.82 -9.36
CA SER A 12 2.93 -2.50 -9.04
C SER A 12 1.59 -2.23 -9.72
N ALA A 13 1.46 -2.63 -10.99
CA ALA A 13 0.21 -2.50 -11.73
C ALA A 13 -0.91 -3.35 -11.11
N LEU A 14 -0.61 -4.58 -10.69
CA LEU A 14 -1.57 -5.45 -10.00
C LEU A 14 -1.99 -4.88 -8.64
N ILE A 15 -1.04 -4.35 -7.88
CA ILE A 15 -1.33 -3.69 -6.59
C ILE A 15 -2.22 -2.45 -6.81
N ALA A 16 -1.92 -1.61 -7.80
CA ALA A 16 -2.76 -0.46 -8.12
C ALA A 16 -4.19 -0.87 -8.53
N ALA A 17 -4.31 -1.89 -9.40
CA ALA A 17 -5.60 -2.44 -9.79
C ALA A 17 -6.39 -2.99 -8.59
N ALA A 18 -5.72 -3.69 -7.68
CA ALA A 18 -6.32 -4.17 -6.43
C ALA A 18 -6.80 -3.02 -5.54
N GLY A 19 -6.02 -1.94 -5.40
CA GLY A 19 -6.43 -0.75 -4.67
C GLY A 19 -7.68 -0.08 -5.25
N ILE A 20 -7.77 0.02 -6.58
CA ILE A 20 -8.96 0.55 -7.26
C ILE A 20 -10.16 -0.36 -7.02
N GLY A 21 -9.97 -1.68 -7.18
CA GLY A 21 -11.01 -2.69 -6.96
C GLY A 21 -11.56 -2.65 -5.53
N LEU A 22 -10.68 -2.58 -4.52
CA LEU A 22 -11.05 -2.47 -3.11
C LEU A 22 -11.76 -1.13 -2.81
N GLY A 23 -11.33 -0.03 -3.43
CA GLY A 23 -12.02 1.25 -3.35
C GLY A 23 -13.45 1.18 -3.88
N ALA A 24 -13.63 0.66 -5.11
CA ALA A 24 -14.95 0.52 -5.72
C ALA A 24 -15.84 -0.45 -4.94
N PHE A 25 -15.30 -1.59 -4.51
CA PHE A 25 -16.02 -2.60 -3.74
C PHE A 25 -16.42 -2.09 -2.36
N GLY A 26 -15.56 -1.33 -1.69
CA GLY A 26 -15.89 -0.62 -0.45
C GLY A 26 -17.09 0.31 -0.59
N ALA A 27 -17.05 1.18 -1.60
CA ALA A 27 -18.07 2.20 -1.82
C ALA A 27 -19.43 1.64 -2.26
N HIS A 28 -19.46 0.51 -2.97
CA HIS A 28 -20.69 -0.05 -3.54
C HIS A 28 -21.09 -1.40 -2.92
N GLY A 29 -20.17 -2.36 -2.89
CA GLY A 29 -20.45 -3.74 -2.46
C GLY A 29 -20.46 -3.94 -0.94
N LEU A 30 -19.71 -3.13 -0.19
CA LEU A 30 -19.56 -3.26 1.27
C LEU A 30 -20.16 -2.09 2.06
N LYS A 31 -20.81 -1.13 1.40
CA LYS A 31 -21.29 0.11 2.01
C LYS A 31 -22.10 -0.12 3.29
N SER A 32 -23.08 -1.03 3.24
CA SER A 32 -23.95 -1.34 4.39
C SER A 32 -23.19 -2.02 5.53
N GLN A 33 -22.29 -2.96 5.21
CA GLN A 33 -21.47 -3.66 6.20
C GLN A 33 -20.47 -2.73 6.88
N LEU A 34 -19.79 -1.87 6.13
CA LEU A 34 -18.85 -0.88 6.67
C LEU A 34 -19.56 0.15 7.54
N ALA A 35 -20.77 0.59 7.16
CA ALA A 35 -21.59 1.47 7.98
C ALA A 35 -22.03 0.78 9.29
N ALA A 36 -22.50 -0.47 9.23
CA ALA A 36 -22.85 -1.25 10.41
C ALA A 36 -21.65 -1.52 11.33
N ASN A 37 -20.44 -1.52 10.76
CA ASN A 37 -19.20 -1.71 11.49
C ASN A 37 -18.59 -0.42 12.05
N ASP A 38 -19.15 0.75 11.72
CA ASP A 38 -18.53 2.07 11.97
C ASP A 38 -17.09 2.15 11.45
N SER A 39 -16.84 1.57 10.28
CA SER A 39 -15.50 1.35 9.73
C SER A 39 -15.28 1.93 8.34
N VAL A 40 -16.21 2.75 7.84
CA VAL A 40 -16.11 3.44 6.54
C VAL A 40 -14.81 4.23 6.44
N SER A 41 -14.51 5.07 7.44
CA SER A 41 -13.30 5.90 7.47
C SER A 41 -12.00 5.06 7.49
N ALA A 42 -11.99 3.94 8.21
CA ALA A 42 -10.85 3.03 8.24
C ALA A 42 -10.62 2.39 6.86
N TRP A 43 -11.68 1.98 6.17
CA TRP A 43 -11.61 1.46 4.81
C TRP A 43 -11.09 2.51 3.82
N GLU A 44 -11.66 3.72 3.85
CA GLU A 44 -11.23 4.83 2.98
C GLU A 44 -9.76 5.20 3.21
N THR A 45 -9.30 5.20 4.47
CA THR A 45 -7.90 5.40 4.82
C THR A 45 -7.02 4.28 4.25
N ALA A 46 -7.46 3.02 4.35
CA ALA A 46 -6.75 1.89 3.75
C ALA A 46 -6.60 2.04 2.24
N VAL A 47 -7.68 2.44 1.54
CA VAL A 47 -7.70 2.69 0.08
C VAL A 47 -6.75 3.82 -0.29
N LEU A 48 -6.81 4.94 0.42
CA LEU A 48 -5.96 6.10 0.16
C LEU A 48 -4.48 5.73 0.23
N TYR A 49 -4.04 5.12 1.34
CA TYR A 49 -2.64 4.76 1.52
C TYR A 49 -2.20 3.63 0.58
N HIS A 50 -3.11 2.73 0.21
CA HIS A 50 -2.85 1.69 -0.79
C HIS A 50 -2.57 2.34 -2.15
N LEU A 51 -3.46 3.20 -2.64
CA LEU A 51 -3.35 3.81 -3.97
C LEU A 51 -2.16 4.75 -4.08
N VAL A 52 -1.91 5.60 -3.08
CA VAL A 52 -0.76 6.52 -3.07
C VAL A 52 0.54 5.73 -3.23
N HIS A 53 0.73 4.68 -2.44
CA HIS A 53 1.96 3.88 -2.50
C HIS A 53 2.00 2.94 -3.70
N ALA A 54 0.87 2.47 -4.21
CA ALA A 54 0.82 1.69 -5.45
C ALA A 54 1.30 2.50 -6.66
N VAL A 55 0.86 3.76 -6.77
CA VAL A 55 1.34 4.69 -7.82
C VAL A 55 2.82 4.98 -7.63
N ALA A 56 3.26 5.20 -6.38
CA ALA A 56 4.67 5.40 -6.07
C ALA A 56 5.55 4.18 -6.45
N LEU A 57 5.09 2.95 -6.17
CA LEU A 57 5.74 1.71 -6.58
C LEU A 57 5.86 1.63 -8.10
N PHE A 58 4.78 1.94 -8.83
CA PHE A 58 4.78 1.92 -10.29
C PHE A 58 5.77 2.92 -10.88
N ALA A 59 5.77 4.16 -10.37
CA ALA A 59 6.72 5.20 -10.79
C ALA A 59 8.18 4.79 -10.51
N LEU A 60 8.42 4.15 -9.36
CA LEU A 60 9.75 3.70 -8.95
C LEU A 60 10.22 2.49 -9.77
N ALA A 61 9.32 1.58 -10.16
CA ALA A 61 9.62 0.44 -11.02
C ALA A 61 10.11 0.85 -12.42
N LEU A 62 9.73 2.04 -12.89
CA LEU A 62 10.16 2.59 -14.18
C LEU A 62 11.59 3.17 -14.15
N HIS A 63 12.02 3.74 -13.02
CA HIS A 63 13.18 4.64 -12.98
C HIS A 63 14.28 4.24 -11.98
N ALA A 64 13.98 3.42 -10.97
CA ALA A 64 14.94 3.16 -9.90
C ALA A 64 15.54 1.76 -9.96
N ASP A 65 16.86 1.74 -10.08
CA ASP A 65 17.67 0.52 -10.11
C ASP A 65 18.81 0.53 -9.09
N LYS A 66 19.09 1.65 -8.39
CA LYS A 66 20.06 1.63 -7.28
C LYS A 66 19.48 0.92 -6.06
N LEU A 67 20.36 0.65 -5.09
CA LEU A 67 20.01 -0.09 -3.88
C LEU A 67 18.92 0.62 -3.06
N ALA A 68 18.98 1.95 -2.96
CA ALA A 68 18.02 2.75 -2.21
C ALA A 68 16.60 2.62 -2.77
N GLY A 69 16.42 2.76 -4.10
CA GLY A 69 15.14 2.60 -4.76
C GLY A 69 14.57 1.18 -4.62
N LYS A 70 15.42 0.15 -4.66
CA LYS A 70 15.00 -1.24 -4.39
C LYS A 70 14.48 -1.41 -2.96
N TRP A 71 15.10 -0.76 -1.98
CA TRP A 71 14.62 -0.78 -0.59
C TRP A 71 13.35 0.03 -0.39
N ALA A 72 13.26 1.23 -0.96
CA ALA A 72 12.05 2.04 -0.92
C ALA A 72 10.85 1.28 -1.52
N TYR A 73 11.05 0.59 -2.65
CA TYR A 73 10.03 -0.27 -3.25
C TYR A 73 9.55 -1.36 -2.27
N ARG A 74 10.49 -2.07 -1.63
CA ARG A 74 10.14 -3.14 -0.68
C ARG A 74 9.40 -2.60 0.53
N LEU A 75 9.86 -1.48 1.09
CA LEU A 75 9.28 -0.84 2.27
C LEU A 75 7.85 -0.39 2.00
N TRP A 76 7.57 0.19 0.84
CA TRP A 76 6.21 0.55 0.46
C TRP A 76 5.32 -0.64 0.16
N ALA A 77 5.83 -1.69 -0.50
CA ALA A 77 5.05 -2.91 -0.72
C ALA A 77 4.66 -3.57 0.63
N VAL A 78 5.61 -3.66 1.56
CA VAL A 78 5.35 -4.14 2.94
C VAL A 78 4.39 -3.20 3.66
N GLY A 79 4.55 -1.88 3.52
CA GLY A 79 3.63 -0.90 4.08
C GLY A 79 2.19 -1.08 3.60
N ILE A 80 1.96 -1.34 2.31
CA ILE A 80 0.62 -1.61 1.78
C ILE A 80 0.01 -2.85 2.45
N LEU A 81 0.78 -3.93 2.58
CA LEU A 81 0.31 -5.15 3.24
C LEU A 81 -0.01 -4.92 4.73
N LEU A 82 0.89 -4.27 5.46
CA LEU A 82 0.78 -4.12 6.91
C LEU A 82 -0.14 -2.99 7.35
N PHE A 83 -0.23 -1.89 6.59
CA PHE A 83 -1.06 -0.73 6.93
C PHE A 83 -2.44 -0.85 6.28
N SER A 84 -2.50 -0.92 4.95
CA SER A 84 -3.78 -0.98 4.24
C SER A 84 -4.44 -2.34 4.44
N GLY A 85 -3.67 -3.44 4.31
CA GLY A 85 -4.17 -4.80 4.50
C GLY A 85 -4.79 -5.02 5.89
N SER A 86 -4.13 -4.57 6.95
CA SER A 86 -4.66 -4.67 8.32
C SER A 86 -5.93 -3.84 8.50
N LEU A 87 -5.99 -2.62 7.94
CA LEU A 87 -7.18 -1.76 8.03
C LEU A 87 -8.37 -2.34 7.25
N TYR A 88 -8.16 -2.92 6.06
CA TYR A 88 -9.23 -3.64 5.34
C TYR A 88 -9.76 -4.80 6.19
N ALA A 89 -8.86 -5.62 6.75
CA ALA A 89 -9.25 -6.76 7.57
C ALA A 89 -9.94 -6.31 8.87
N LEU A 90 -9.44 -5.27 9.54
CA LEU A 90 -10.05 -4.70 10.74
C LEU A 90 -11.45 -4.14 10.43
N ALA A 91 -11.61 -3.42 9.31
CA ALA A 91 -12.89 -2.84 8.92
C ALA A 91 -13.99 -3.88 8.68
N LEU A 92 -13.63 -5.09 8.24
CA LEU A 92 -14.57 -6.19 7.99
C LEU A 92 -14.81 -7.08 9.21
N THR A 93 -13.74 -7.38 9.97
CA THR A 93 -13.77 -8.42 11.02
C THR A 93 -13.88 -7.85 12.43
N LYS A 94 -13.58 -6.57 12.63
CA LYS A 94 -13.38 -5.93 13.94
C LYS A 94 -12.35 -6.62 14.83
N TRP A 95 -11.42 -7.40 14.25
CA TRP A 95 -10.42 -8.12 15.01
C TRP A 95 -9.36 -7.16 15.56
N SER A 96 -9.46 -6.83 16.85
CA SER A 96 -8.63 -5.82 17.52
C SER A 96 -7.13 -6.12 17.51
N LEU A 97 -6.72 -7.39 17.38
CA LEU A 97 -5.30 -7.76 17.29
C LEU A 97 -4.61 -7.25 16.01
N LEU A 98 -5.38 -6.81 15.01
CA LEU A 98 -4.85 -6.18 13.81
C LEU A 98 -4.44 -4.71 14.02
N GLY A 99 -4.98 -4.06 15.05
CA GLY A 99 -4.69 -2.64 15.35
C GLY A 99 -3.20 -2.34 15.49
N PRO A 100 -2.44 -3.10 16.31
CA PRO A 100 -0.99 -2.92 16.46
C PRO A 100 -0.15 -3.17 15.20
N ILE A 101 -0.70 -3.82 14.16
CA ILE A 101 0.02 -4.09 12.90
C ILE A 101 0.07 -2.84 12.03
N THR A 102 -1.01 -2.04 12.03
CA THR A 102 -1.13 -0.83 11.19
C THR A 102 0.04 0.16 11.38
N PRO A 103 0.46 0.52 12.62
CA PRO A 103 1.60 1.41 12.82
C PRO A 103 2.91 0.90 12.19
N LEU A 104 3.15 -0.41 12.16
CA LEU A 104 4.35 -0.99 11.55
C LEU A 104 4.39 -0.71 10.03
N GLY A 105 3.24 -0.80 9.37
CA GLY A 105 3.12 -0.43 7.97
C GLY A 105 3.33 1.08 7.74
N GLY A 106 2.88 1.92 8.67
CA GLY A 106 3.12 3.37 8.64
C GLY A 106 4.62 3.71 8.75
N VAL A 107 5.33 3.03 9.66
CA VAL A 107 6.80 3.15 9.77
C VAL A 107 7.49 2.71 8.48
N ALA A 108 7.03 1.62 7.86
CA ALA A 108 7.57 1.16 6.58
C ALA A 108 7.33 2.20 5.46
N PHE A 109 6.16 2.84 5.41
CA PHE A 109 5.90 3.93 4.47
C PHE A 109 6.87 5.11 4.65
N ILE A 110 7.03 5.59 5.90
CA ILE A 110 7.95 6.67 6.24
C ILE A 110 9.38 6.31 5.86
N ALA A 111 9.84 5.11 6.25
CA ALA A 111 11.18 4.63 5.94
C ALA A 111 11.41 4.54 4.42
N GLY A 112 10.41 4.15 3.63
CA GLY A 112 10.50 4.12 2.18
C GLY A 112 10.72 5.50 1.56
N TRP A 113 9.97 6.51 2.00
CA TRP A 113 10.14 7.90 1.57
C TRP A 113 11.52 8.47 1.96
N ILE A 114 11.97 8.22 3.19
CA ILE A 114 13.30 8.63 3.65
C ILE A 114 14.40 7.95 2.81
N THR A 115 14.24 6.67 2.51
CA THR A 115 15.21 5.90 1.71
C THR A 115 15.40 6.49 0.31
N LEU A 116 14.35 7.05 -0.30
CA LEU A 116 14.45 7.70 -1.62
C LEU A 116 15.38 8.91 -1.64
N ILE A 117 15.61 9.59 -0.51
CA ILE A 117 16.57 10.70 -0.41
C ILE A 117 17.99 10.25 -0.83
N PHE A 118 18.30 8.95 -0.67
CA PHE A 118 19.58 8.38 -1.06
C PHE A 118 19.62 7.85 -2.50
N GLU A 119 18.45 7.65 -3.15
CA GLU A 119 18.38 7.27 -4.56
C GLU A 119 18.85 8.40 -5.48
N SER A 120 18.49 9.64 -5.12
CA SER A 120 18.81 10.84 -5.90
C SER A 120 20.28 11.28 -5.78
N ARG A 121 21.02 10.75 -4.81
CA ARG A 121 22.45 11.06 -4.62
C ARG A 121 23.28 10.38 -5.71
N LYS A 122 24.22 11.15 -6.29
CA LYS A 122 25.13 10.66 -7.34
C LYS A 122 26.07 9.59 -6.78
#